data_AF-A0A9W8H698-F1
#
_entry.id   AF-A0A9W8H698-F1
#
_cell.length_a   1.000
_cell.length_b   1.000
_cell.length_c   1.000
_cell.angle_alpha   90.00
_cell.angle_beta   90.00
_cell.angle_gamma   90.00
#
_symmetry.space_group_name_H-M   'P 1'
#
loop_
_entity.id
_entity.type
_entity.pdbx_description
1 polymer ?
#
loop_
_entity_poly.entity_id
_entity_poly.type
_entity_poly.pdbx_seq_one_letter_code
_entity_poly.pdbx_strand_id
1 'polypeptide(L)'
;MADGTEQAMFLDPAIRDWVLFPITVIMVLVGVFRHQLTILMTGEPPKPEPKDIRQGKALMRGQILAQNNSYIPLSAFAERKKYLCAAYEEGTYLKNKDQKDQGAANLMADPKNMEVMMDGMKKQMMGIVPQTLIMGWIQFFFSGFILIKLPFPLGVRFKQMLQSGIMTPNMDVRWVSSLSWYFINLFGLRGVFSLILGGENSADGTRDMTAMSTMGAMGQQPGQPQDFNKQFLSMKDSLSIVYHEWDLENIEQRVLVKYGKQARLFKSSRK
;
A
#
# COMPACT_ATOMS: atom_id res chain seq x y z
N MET A 1 -30.21 -10.42 -23.27
CA MET A 1 -31.34 -10.54 -22.34
C MET A 1 -31.54 -12.04 -22.13
N ALA A 2 -31.06 -12.57 -21.01
CA ALA A 2 -31.17 -14.00 -20.71
C ALA A 2 -32.37 -14.20 -19.78
N ASP A 3 -33.33 -14.95 -20.29
CA ASP A 3 -34.59 -15.30 -19.66
C ASP A 3 -34.37 -16.23 -18.46
N GLY A 4 -34.33 -15.66 -17.26
CA GLY A 4 -35.45 -15.79 -16.33
C GLY A 4 -35.74 -17.12 -15.62
N THR A 5 -35.09 -18.25 -15.88
CA THR A 5 -35.27 -19.41 -14.98
C THR A 5 -34.45 -19.20 -13.72
N GLU A 6 -35.08 -18.70 -12.66
CA GLU A 6 -34.46 -18.71 -11.33
C GLU A 6 -34.13 -20.14 -10.95
N GLN A 7 -32.84 -20.51 -11.03
CA GLN A 7 -32.38 -21.77 -10.49
C GLN A 7 -32.63 -21.72 -8.97
N ALA A 8 -33.61 -22.47 -8.50
CA ALA A 8 -34.00 -22.62 -7.11
C ALA A 8 -33.53 -24.00 -6.63
N MET A 9 -32.33 -24.06 -6.08
CA MET A 9 -31.81 -25.27 -5.44
C MET A 9 -32.12 -25.20 -3.96
N PHE A 10 -32.71 -26.28 -3.43
CA PHE A 10 -32.89 -26.44 -2.00
C PHE A 10 -31.56 -26.87 -1.38
N LEU A 11 -31.04 -26.05 -0.48
CA LEU A 11 -29.84 -26.35 0.30
C LEU A 11 -30.25 -26.95 1.65
N ASP A 12 -29.42 -27.87 2.15
CA ASP A 12 -29.58 -28.41 3.50
C ASP A 12 -29.36 -27.30 4.55
N PRO A 13 -30.33 -27.03 5.45
CA PRO A 13 -30.17 -26.07 6.53
C PRO A 13 -28.95 -26.34 7.42
N ALA A 14 -28.51 -27.59 7.55
CA ALA A 14 -27.33 -27.94 8.33
C ALA A 14 -26.05 -27.26 7.82
N ILE A 15 -25.94 -26.98 6.51
CA ILE A 15 -24.78 -26.30 5.91
C ILE A 15 -24.61 -24.89 6.49
N ARG A 16 -25.71 -24.21 6.82
CA ARG A 16 -25.67 -22.87 7.43
C ARG A 16 -25.00 -22.92 8.81
N ASP A 17 -25.42 -23.86 9.64
CA ASP A 17 -25.05 -23.92 11.05
C ASP A 17 -23.66 -24.57 11.24
N TRP A 18 -23.29 -25.50 10.36
CA TRP A 18 -22.01 -26.24 10.43
C TRP A 18 -20.89 -25.68 9.56
N VAL A 19 -21.20 -24.89 8.53
CA VAL A 19 -20.19 -24.40 7.59
C VAL A 19 -20.19 -22.88 7.52
N LEU A 20 -21.33 -22.25 7.22
CA LEU A 20 -21.38 -20.80 7.01
C LEU A 20 -21.01 -20.03 8.28
N PHE A 21 -21.71 -20.28 9.39
CA PHE A 21 -21.44 -19.59 10.65
C PHE A 21 -20.04 -19.90 11.22
N PRO A 22 -19.59 -21.17 11.30
CA PRO A 22 -18.24 -21.48 11.80
C PRO A 22 -17.12 -20.85 10.99
N ILE A 23 -17.21 -20.85 9.64
CA ILE A 23 -16.19 -20.18 8.80
C ILE A 23 -16.11 -18.69 9.13
N THR A 24 -17.25 -18.00 9.27
CA THR A 24 -17.23 -16.56 9.60
C THR A 24 -16.59 -16.28 10.97
N VAL A 25 -16.90 -17.08 11.98
CA VAL A 25 -16.36 -16.92 13.34
C VAL A 25 -14.85 -17.20 13.35
N ILE A 26 -14.42 -18.29 12.72
CA ILE A 26 -13.00 -18.65 12.60
C ILE A 26 -12.24 -17.53 11.89
N MET A 27 -12.79 -16.95 10.82
CA MET A 27 -12.16 -15.83 10.11
C MET A 27 -11.94 -14.61 10.99
N VAL A 28 -12.93 -14.26 11.82
CA VAL A 28 -12.79 -13.14 12.76
C VAL A 28 -11.75 -13.46 13.83
N LEU A 29 -11.80 -14.65 14.44
CA LEU A 29 -10.86 -15.06 15.48
C LEU A 29 -9.42 -15.13 14.97
N VAL A 30 -9.22 -15.70 13.78
CA VAL A 30 -7.89 -15.79 13.16
C VAL A 30 -7.38 -14.40 12.78
N GLY A 31 -8.24 -13.50 12.30
CA GLY A 31 -7.86 -12.11 12.03
C GLY A 31 -7.39 -11.37 13.28
N VAL A 32 -8.12 -11.51 14.40
CA VAL A 32 -7.74 -10.94 15.70
C VAL A 32 -6.44 -11.56 16.22
N PHE A 33 -6.33 -12.89 16.19
CA PHE A 33 -5.13 -13.62 16.61
C PHE A 33 -3.90 -13.18 15.80
N ARG A 34 -4.03 -13.09 14.48
CA ARG A 34 -2.97 -12.63 13.58
C ARG A 34 -2.52 -11.22 13.90
N HIS A 35 -3.45 -10.31 14.19
CA HIS A 35 -3.09 -8.94 14.54
C HIS A 35 -2.23 -8.90 15.81
N GLN A 36 -2.62 -9.65 16.84
CA GLN A 36 -1.84 -9.72 18.08
C GLN A 36 -0.47 -10.36 17.86
N LEU A 37 -0.41 -11.45 17.09
CA LEU A 37 0.85 -12.11 16.74
C LEU A 37 1.76 -11.18 15.92
N THR A 38 1.18 -10.39 15.02
CA THR A 38 1.92 -9.40 14.22
C THR A 38 2.49 -8.30 15.11
N ILE A 39 1.72 -7.78 16.07
CA ILE A 39 2.21 -6.79 17.05
C ILE A 39 3.39 -7.38 17.85
N LEU A 40 3.23 -8.60 18.36
CA LEU A 40 4.26 -9.27 19.16
C LEU A 40 5.54 -9.52 18.37
N MET A 41 5.43 -9.90 17.09
CA MET A 41 6.60 -10.24 16.26
C MET A 41 7.23 -9.04 15.56
N THR A 42 6.49 -7.94 15.38
CA THR A 42 7.02 -6.73 14.74
C THR A 42 8.01 -5.99 15.63
N GLY A 43 7.87 -6.12 16.96
CA GLY A 43 8.78 -5.54 17.95
C GLY A 43 8.95 -4.03 17.83
N GLU A 44 9.85 -3.46 18.64
CA GLU A 44 10.30 -2.09 18.40
C GLU A 44 11.20 -2.08 17.15
N PRO A 45 11.00 -1.15 16.20
CA PRO A 45 11.90 -1.05 15.06
C PRO A 45 13.32 -0.74 15.57
N PRO A 46 14.36 -1.35 14.98
CA PRO A 46 15.73 -1.08 15.37
C PRO A 46 16.00 0.42 15.20
N LYS A 47 16.64 1.05 16.21
CA LYS A 47 16.95 2.47 16.18
C LYS A 47 17.83 2.74 14.95
N PRO A 48 17.36 3.51 13.95
CA PRO A 48 18.14 3.75 12.75
C PRO A 48 19.39 4.57 13.11
N GLU A 49 20.49 4.32 12.41
CA GLU A 49 21.74 5.05 12.64
C GLU A 49 21.52 6.55 12.34
N PRO A 50 22.06 7.48 13.14
CA PRO A 50 21.88 8.91 12.91
C PRO A 50 22.29 9.37 11.49
N LYS A 51 23.28 8.70 10.88
CA LYS A 51 23.71 8.97 9.51
C LYS A 51 22.68 8.58 8.46
N ASP A 52 21.96 7.47 8.66
CA ASP A 52 20.88 7.01 7.76
C ASP A 52 19.69 7.97 7.82
N ILE A 53 19.33 8.39 9.04
CA ILE A 53 18.29 9.41 9.26
C ILE A 53 18.69 10.71 8.56
N ARG A 54 19.94 11.13 8.69
CA ARG A 54 20.46 12.35 8.07
C ARG A 54 20.33 12.30 6.54
N GLN A 55 20.67 11.18 5.91
CA GLN A 55 20.52 11.01 4.46
C GLN A 55 19.06 11.16 4.01
N GLY A 56 18.15 10.44 4.66
CA GLY A 56 16.72 10.49 4.33
C GLY A 56 16.10 11.87 4.57
N LYS A 57 16.43 12.52 5.69
CA LYS A 57 15.97 13.88 5.99
C LYS A 57 16.56 14.93 5.06
N ALA A 58 17.81 14.75 4.61
CA ALA A 58 18.40 15.64 3.62
C ALA A 58 17.69 15.58 2.26
N LEU A 59 17.29 14.39 1.80
CA LEU A 59 16.45 14.24 0.60
C LEU A 59 15.08 14.87 0.80
N MET A 60 14.41 14.58 1.92
CA MET A 60 13.09 15.13 2.25
C MET A 60 13.12 16.66 2.28
N ARG A 61 14.19 17.26 2.81
CA ARG A 61 14.39 18.72 2.79
C ARG A 61 14.42 19.27 1.37
N GLY A 62 15.08 18.59 0.43
CA GLY A 62 15.10 18.97 -0.98
C GLY A 62 13.70 18.89 -1.61
N GLN A 63 12.97 17.81 -1.34
CA GLN A 63 11.60 17.63 -1.82
C GLN A 63 10.66 18.73 -1.31
N ILE A 64 10.72 19.04 -0.01
CA ILE A 64 9.93 20.12 0.60
C ILE A 64 10.29 21.47 -0.04
N LEU A 65 11.57 21.74 -0.27
CA LEU A 65 12.00 22.97 -0.93
C LEU A 65 11.47 23.06 -2.36
N ALA A 66 11.49 21.96 -3.11
CA ALA A 66 10.97 21.91 -4.48
C ALA A 66 9.45 22.12 -4.53
N GLN A 67 8.70 21.45 -3.65
CA GLN A 67 7.23 21.49 -3.62
C GLN A 67 6.69 22.81 -3.05
N ASN A 68 7.34 23.37 -2.04
CA ASN A 68 6.87 24.54 -1.29
C ASN A 68 7.74 25.78 -1.57
N ASN A 69 8.31 25.89 -2.77
CA ASN A 69 9.20 27.00 -3.13
C ASN A 69 8.48 28.38 -3.13
N SER A 70 7.16 28.38 -3.33
CA SER A 70 6.35 29.58 -3.51
C SER A 70 6.13 30.41 -2.25
N TYR A 71 6.36 29.82 -1.06
CA TYR A 71 6.12 30.48 0.23
C TYR A 71 7.37 31.17 0.81
N ILE A 72 8.54 31.02 0.20
CA ILE A 72 9.79 31.65 0.65
C ILE A 72 10.32 32.66 -0.38
N PRO A 73 10.92 33.79 0.04
CA PRO A 73 11.32 34.83 -0.90
C PRO A 73 12.38 34.34 -1.87
N LEU A 74 12.43 34.94 -3.06
CA LEU A 74 13.31 34.51 -4.15
C LEU A 74 14.78 34.41 -3.73
N SER A 75 15.28 35.39 -2.95
CA SER A 75 16.65 35.38 -2.43
C SER A 75 16.93 34.16 -1.55
N ALA A 76 16.03 33.87 -0.60
CA ALA A 76 16.16 32.72 0.30
C ALA A 76 16.02 31.38 -0.45
N PHE A 77 15.15 31.30 -1.46
CA PHE A 77 15.05 30.12 -2.30
C PHE A 77 16.33 29.88 -3.10
N ALA A 78 16.87 30.91 -3.75
CA ALA A 78 18.08 30.83 -4.55
C ALA A 78 19.30 30.37 -3.75
N GLU A 79 19.49 30.92 -2.55
CA GLU A 79 20.58 30.52 -1.65
C GLU A 79 20.43 29.06 -1.18
N ARG A 80 19.22 28.65 -0.76
CA ARG A 80 18.95 27.28 -0.32
C ARG A 80 19.10 26.27 -1.46
N LYS A 81 18.65 26.63 -2.67
CA LYS A 81 18.83 25.83 -3.89
C LYS A 81 20.31 25.63 -4.17
N LYS A 82 21.10 26.71 -4.20
CA LYS A 82 22.56 26.64 -4.43
C LYS A 82 23.25 25.78 -3.38
N TYR A 83 22.95 25.99 -2.09
CA TYR A 83 23.52 25.22 -0.99
C TYR A 83 23.19 23.72 -1.08
N LEU A 84 21.93 23.37 -1.33
CA LEU A 84 21.52 21.96 -1.43
C LEU A 84 22.08 21.29 -2.67
N CYS A 85 22.11 21.97 -3.82
CA CYS A 85 22.74 21.41 -5.02
C CYS A 85 24.21 21.11 -4.80
N ALA A 86 24.97 22.04 -4.19
CA ALA A 86 26.38 21.80 -3.83
C ALA A 86 26.53 20.64 -2.83
N ALA A 87 25.69 20.60 -1.79
CA ALA A 87 25.76 19.55 -0.77
C ALA A 87 25.41 18.14 -1.32
N TYR A 88 24.52 18.06 -2.31
CA TYR A 88 24.19 16.82 -3.02
C TYR A 88 25.28 16.41 -4.00
N GLU A 89 25.88 17.36 -4.73
CA GLU A 89 27.04 17.11 -5.58
C GLU A 89 28.24 16.65 -4.78
N GLU A 90 28.56 17.28 -3.64
CA GLU A 90 29.67 16.92 -2.77
C GLU A 90 29.45 15.58 -2.07
N GLY A 91 28.19 15.20 -1.84
CA GLY A 91 27.84 14.02 -1.07
C GLY A 91 27.94 14.25 0.45
N THR A 92 27.83 15.50 0.92
CA THR A 92 28.04 15.86 2.33
C THR A 92 27.11 15.13 3.29
N TYR A 93 25.90 14.80 2.82
CA TYR A 93 24.90 14.06 3.59
C TYR A 93 25.04 12.54 3.51
N LEU A 94 25.83 11.99 2.57
CA LEU A 94 26.04 10.54 2.43
C LEU A 94 26.65 9.92 3.71
N LYS A 95 26.26 8.69 4.00
CA LYS A 95 26.77 7.87 5.11
C LYS A 95 28.23 7.48 4.86
N ASN A 96 28.52 7.02 3.64
CA ASN A 96 29.85 6.67 3.17
C ASN A 96 30.27 7.66 2.08
N LYS A 97 31.04 8.69 2.46
CA LYS A 97 31.56 9.67 1.49
C LYS A 97 32.56 9.04 0.52
N ASP A 98 33.27 8.01 0.96
CA ASP A 98 34.35 7.35 0.21
C ASP A 98 33.83 6.34 -0.84
N GLN A 99 32.54 5.99 -0.81
CA GLN A 99 31.90 5.08 -1.77
C GLN A 99 31.00 5.82 -2.78
N LYS A 100 31.14 7.14 -2.90
CA LYS A 100 30.32 7.98 -3.79
C LYS A 100 30.28 7.47 -5.24
N ASP A 101 31.40 6.95 -5.75
CA ASP A 101 31.52 6.45 -7.13
C ASP A 101 31.34 4.93 -7.25
N GLN A 102 31.22 4.22 -6.14
CA GLN A 102 30.90 2.79 -6.13
C GLN A 102 29.38 2.64 -6.18
N GLY A 103 28.83 2.73 -7.39
CA GLY A 103 27.39 2.57 -7.64
C GLY A 103 26.84 1.34 -6.92
N ALA A 104 25.65 1.48 -6.32
CA ALA A 104 24.91 0.47 -5.57
C ALA A 104 25.74 -0.78 -5.19
N ALA A 105 26.70 -0.62 -4.27
CA ALA A 105 27.43 -1.75 -3.71
C ALA A 105 26.39 -2.82 -3.32
N ASN A 106 26.57 -4.04 -3.86
CA ASN A 106 25.62 -5.12 -3.70
C ASN A 106 25.22 -5.25 -2.23
N LEU A 107 24.00 -4.81 -1.89
CA LEU A 107 23.52 -4.75 -0.52
C LEU A 107 23.38 -6.15 0.12
N MET A 108 23.46 -7.22 -0.67
CA MET A 108 23.58 -8.60 -0.19
C MET A 108 24.94 -8.89 0.46
N ALA A 109 25.96 -8.09 0.20
CA ALA A 109 27.26 -8.20 0.84
C ALA A 109 27.29 -7.54 2.23
N ASP A 110 26.28 -6.73 2.57
CA ASP A 110 26.19 -6.02 3.84
C ASP A 110 25.17 -6.72 4.76
N PRO A 111 25.61 -7.42 5.82
CA PRO A 111 24.74 -8.24 6.67
C PRO A 111 23.53 -7.50 7.24
N LYS A 112 23.66 -6.20 7.51
CA LYS A 112 22.59 -5.35 8.07
C LYS A 112 21.49 -5.02 7.07
N ASN A 113 21.85 -4.85 5.79
CA ASN A 113 20.87 -4.56 4.74
C ASN A 113 20.11 -5.84 4.35
N MET A 114 20.80 -6.99 4.41
CA MET A 114 20.17 -8.30 4.30
C MET A 114 19.23 -8.59 5.48
N GLU A 115 19.59 -8.20 6.71
CA GLU A 115 18.73 -8.33 7.90
C GLU A 115 17.45 -7.48 7.77
N VAL A 116 17.55 -6.22 7.33
CA VAL A 116 16.38 -5.36 7.09
C VAL A 116 15.51 -5.89 5.95
N MET A 117 16.12 -6.42 4.89
CA MET A 117 15.39 -7.07 3.79
C MET A 117 14.72 -8.36 4.26
N MET A 118 15.40 -9.17 5.06
CA MET A 118 14.87 -10.40 5.61
C MET A 118 13.74 -10.13 6.61
N ASP A 119 13.83 -9.06 7.41
CA ASP A 119 12.76 -8.61 8.28
C ASP A 119 11.54 -8.11 7.49
N GLY A 120 11.75 -7.38 6.40
CA GLY A 120 10.67 -6.99 5.47
C GLY A 120 10.01 -8.21 4.82
N MET A 121 10.81 -9.16 4.36
CA MET A 121 10.33 -10.42 3.78
C MET A 121 9.61 -11.28 4.81
N LYS A 122 10.13 -11.38 6.04
CA LYS A 122 9.51 -12.10 7.15
C LYS A 122 8.17 -11.48 7.51
N LYS A 123 8.09 -10.15 7.61
CA LYS A 123 6.82 -9.43 7.84
C LYS A 123 5.80 -9.69 6.74
N GLN A 124 6.23 -9.68 5.47
CA GLN A 124 5.35 -10.01 4.34
C GLN A 124 4.93 -11.49 4.31
N MET A 125 5.84 -12.40 4.64
CA MET A 125 5.57 -13.85 4.69
C MET A 125 4.61 -14.19 5.84
N MET A 126 4.71 -13.50 6.98
CA MET A 126 3.75 -13.64 8.09
C MET A 126 2.33 -13.20 7.72
N GLY A 127 2.16 -12.33 6.72
CA GLY A 127 0.84 -12.00 6.16
C GLY A 127 0.30 -13.09 5.22
N ILE A 128 1.16 -13.64 4.36
CA ILE A 128 0.78 -14.59 3.30
C ILE A 128 0.55 -16.02 3.83
N VAL A 129 1.37 -16.48 4.78
CA VAL A 129 1.32 -17.87 5.28
C VAL A 129 -0.03 -18.21 5.93
N PRO A 130 -0.57 -17.41 6.88
CA PRO A 130 -1.88 -17.69 7.46
C PRO A 130 -2.99 -17.72 6.41
N GLN A 131 -2.96 -16.77 5.46
CA GLN A 131 -3.95 -16.66 4.40
C GLN A 131 -3.96 -17.89 3.48
N THR A 132 -2.78 -18.42 3.15
CA THR A 132 -2.63 -19.60 2.29
C THR A 132 -3.04 -20.88 3.03
N LEU A 133 -2.69 -20.99 4.32
CA LEU A 133 -3.08 -22.12 5.16
C LEU A 133 -4.60 -22.21 5.34
N ILE A 134 -5.28 -21.08 5.62
CA ILE A 134 -6.73 -21.07 5.77
C ILE A 134 -7.40 -21.40 4.43
N MET A 135 -6.89 -20.85 3.32
CA MET A 135 -7.39 -21.17 1.99
C MET A 135 -7.33 -22.67 1.69
N GLY A 136 -6.19 -23.32 1.98
CA GLY A 136 -6.01 -24.77 1.84
C GLY A 136 -6.88 -25.58 2.80
N TRP A 137 -7.02 -25.13 4.05
CA TRP A 137 -7.86 -25.77 5.06
C TRP A 137 -9.35 -25.78 4.64
N ILE A 138 -9.86 -24.64 4.14
CA ILE A 138 -11.24 -24.54 3.64
C ILE A 138 -11.44 -25.44 2.42
N GLN A 139 -10.46 -25.48 1.52
CA GLN A 139 -10.52 -26.35 0.34
C GLN A 139 -10.48 -27.84 0.72
N PHE A 140 -9.78 -28.24 1.79
CA PHE A 140 -9.73 -29.63 2.23
C PHE A 140 -11.01 -30.07 2.96
N PHE A 141 -11.51 -29.27 3.92
CA PHE A 141 -12.65 -29.67 4.77
C PHE A 141 -14.02 -29.30 4.19
N PHE A 142 -14.10 -28.26 3.34
CA PHE A 142 -15.38 -27.71 2.87
C PHE A 142 -15.50 -27.69 1.35
N SER A 143 -14.91 -28.67 0.65
CA SER A 143 -14.98 -28.79 -0.82
C SER A 143 -16.21 -29.58 -1.28
N GLY A 144 -16.66 -29.36 -2.51
CA GLY A 144 -17.62 -30.24 -3.20
C GLY A 144 -19.10 -29.89 -3.04
N PHE A 145 -19.45 -28.81 -2.33
CA PHE A 145 -20.85 -28.40 -2.14
C PHE A 145 -21.05 -26.89 -2.32
N ILE A 146 -22.32 -26.52 -2.53
CA ILE A 146 -22.77 -25.14 -2.68
C ILE A 146 -23.14 -24.60 -1.28
N LEU A 147 -22.72 -23.38 -0.97
CA LEU A 147 -22.91 -22.79 0.36
C LEU A 147 -24.06 -21.78 0.41
N ILE A 148 -24.09 -20.83 -0.52
CA ILE A 148 -25.11 -19.77 -0.54
C ILE A 148 -25.35 -19.25 -1.96
N LYS A 149 -26.55 -18.71 -2.18
CA LYS A 149 -26.92 -17.94 -3.38
C LYS A 149 -26.80 -16.44 -3.09
N LEU A 150 -26.03 -15.73 -3.90
CA LEU A 150 -25.90 -14.27 -3.78
C LEU A 150 -27.13 -13.56 -4.37
N PRO A 151 -27.60 -12.45 -3.74
CA PRO A 151 -28.81 -11.75 -4.16
C PRO A 151 -28.61 -10.79 -5.34
N PHE A 152 -27.40 -10.74 -5.92
CA PHE A 152 -27.07 -9.85 -7.04
C PHE A 152 -26.47 -10.64 -8.21
N PRO A 153 -26.70 -10.19 -9.47
CA PRO A 153 -26.13 -10.81 -10.65
C PRO A 153 -24.60 -10.61 -10.70
N LEU A 154 -23.89 -11.65 -11.10
CA LEU A 154 -22.43 -11.67 -11.24
C LEU A 154 -22.02 -11.97 -12.68
N GLY A 155 -20.91 -11.38 -13.12
CA GLY A 155 -20.35 -11.65 -14.44
C GLY A 155 -19.75 -13.06 -14.54
N VAL A 156 -19.85 -13.68 -15.72
CA VAL A 156 -19.38 -15.07 -15.99
C VAL A 156 -17.88 -15.27 -15.70
N ARG A 157 -17.07 -14.20 -15.77
CA ARG A 157 -15.63 -14.26 -15.44
C ARG A 157 -15.36 -14.63 -13.97
N PHE A 158 -16.29 -14.35 -13.07
CA PHE A 158 -16.17 -14.74 -11.66
C PHE A 158 -16.48 -16.21 -11.44
N LYS A 159 -17.04 -16.93 -12.41
CA LYS A 159 -17.46 -18.33 -12.27
C LYS A 159 -16.32 -19.26 -11.86
N GLN A 160 -15.16 -19.14 -12.53
CA GLN A 160 -13.99 -19.96 -12.24
C GLN A 160 -13.44 -19.73 -10.82
N MET A 161 -13.59 -18.51 -10.30
CA MET A 161 -13.20 -18.18 -8.92
C MET A 161 -14.26 -18.64 -7.91
N LEU A 162 -15.54 -18.37 -8.21
CA LEU A 162 -16.65 -18.56 -7.28
C LEU A 162 -17.11 -20.01 -7.12
N GLN A 163 -16.86 -20.85 -8.13
CA GLN A 163 -17.27 -22.25 -8.20
C GLN A 163 -16.09 -23.22 -8.20
N SER A 164 -14.90 -22.74 -7.83
CA SER A 164 -13.76 -23.62 -7.62
C SER A 164 -14.12 -24.68 -6.57
N GLY A 165 -13.95 -25.96 -6.93
CA GLY A 165 -14.34 -27.11 -6.12
C GLY A 165 -15.73 -27.68 -6.42
N ILE A 166 -16.48 -27.15 -7.40
CA ILE A 166 -17.80 -27.66 -7.81
C ILE A 166 -17.73 -28.07 -9.29
N MET A 167 -18.05 -29.32 -9.61
CA MET A 167 -17.92 -29.87 -10.97
C MET A 167 -19.18 -29.70 -11.83
N THR A 168 -19.89 -28.57 -11.74
CA THR A 168 -21.13 -28.31 -12.51
C THR A 168 -21.02 -27.11 -13.44
N PRO A 169 -20.61 -27.30 -14.72
CA PRO A 169 -20.30 -26.22 -15.64
C PRO A 169 -21.52 -25.38 -16.07
N ASN A 170 -22.74 -25.88 -15.90
CA ASN A 170 -23.98 -25.18 -16.29
C ASN A 170 -24.66 -24.42 -15.13
N MET A 171 -24.04 -24.35 -13.95
CA MET A 171 -24.61 -23.69 -12.78
C MET A 171 -24.54 -22.16 -12.89
N ASP A 172 -25.56 -21.44 -12.39
CA ASP A 172 -25.54 -19.98 -12.30
C ASP A 172 -24.43 -19.48 -11.36
N VAL A 173 -23.77 -18.37 -11.75
CA VAL A 173 -22.62 -17.76 -11.06
C VAL A 173 -22.99 -17.23 -9.67
N ARG A 174 -24.28 -17.02 -9.40
CA ARG A 174 -24.79 -16.63 -8.08
C ARG A 174 -24.64 -17.70 -7.02
N TRP A 175 -24.45 -18.97 -7.40
CA TRP A 175 -24.22 -20.07 -6.48
C TRP A 175 -22.74 -20.18 -6.17
N VAL A 176 -22.42 -20.06 -4.89
CA VAL A 176 -21.06 -19.81 -4.41
C VAL A 176 -20.57 -20.99 -3.56
N SER A 177 -19.32 -21.39 -3.78
CA SER A 177 -18.63 -22.40 -2.96
C SER A 177 -18.13 -21.84 -1.62
N SER A 178 -17.73 -22.72 -0.71
CA SER A 178 -17.12 -22.33 0.58
C SER A 178 -15.86 -21.47 0.44
N LEU A 179 -14.99 -21.77 -0.53
CA LEU A 179 -13.76 -21.01 -0.83
C LEU A 179 -14.07 -19.56 -1.21
N SER A 180 -15.19 -19.38 -1.88
CA SER A 180 -15.62 -18.10 -2.40
C SER A 180 -16.31 -17.27 -1.33
N TRP A 181 -17.04 -17.93 -0.42
CA TRP A 181 -17.49 -17.34 0.84
C TRP A 181 -16.31 -16.86 1.70
N TYR A 182 -15.22 -17.62 1.75
CA TYR A 182 -13.99 -17.19 2.39
C TYR A 182 -13.43 -15.90 1.78
N PHE A 183 -13.31 -15.81 0.45
CA PHE A 183 -12.88 -14.57 -0.21
C PHE A 183 -13.81 -13.39 0.07
N ILE A 184 -15.13 -13.61 0.09
CA ILE A 184 -16.10 -12.56 0.46
C ILE A 184 -15.84 -12.08 1.90
N ASN A 185 -15.63 -12.98 2.84
CA ASN A 185 -15.28 -12.62 4.22
C ASN A 185 -13.93 -11.92 4.30
N LEU A 186 -12.93 -12.35 3.54
CA LEU A 186 -11.60 -11.73 3.51
C LEU A 186 -11.69 -10.23 3.17
N PHE A 187 -12.45 -9.89 2.12
CA PHE A 187 -12.59 -8.50 1.67
C PHE A 187 -13.61 -7.72 2.51
N GLY A 188 -14.67 -8.38 2.98
CA GLY A 188 -15.76 -7.73 3.73
C GLY A 188 -15.45 -7.45 5.20
N LEU A 189 -14.62 -8.28 5.85
CA LEU A 189 -14.32 -8.15 7.27
C LEU A 189 -13.36 -7.01 7.60
N ARG A 190 -12.74 -6.36 6.60
CA ARG A 190 -11.86 -5.21 6.83
C ARG A 190 -12.52 -4.10 7.66
N GLY A 191 -13.78 -3.78 7.35
CA GLY A 191 -14.54 -2.77 8.12
C GLY A 191 -14.77 -3.20 9.57
N VAL A 192 -15.09 -4.48 9.78
CA VAL A 192 -15.26 -5.08 11.11
C VAL A 192 -13.96 -5.04 11.91
N PHE A 193 -12.84 -5.43 11.30
CA PHE A 193 -11.53 -5.34 11.95
C PHE A 193 -11.13 -3.89 12.24
N SER A 194 -11.47 -2.93 11.38
CA SER A 194 -11.22 -1.51 11.65
C SER A 194 -11.99 -0.99 12.86
N LEU A 195 -13.18 -1.52 13.13
CA LEU A 195 -13.99 -1.16 14.29
C LEU A 195 -13.48 -1.83 15.57
N ILE A 196 -13.09 -3.11 15.50
CA ILE A 196 -12.66 -3.89 16.66
C ILE A 196 -11.21 -3.55 17.08
N LEU A 197 -10.32 -3.35 16.10
CA LEU A 197 -8.87 -3.26 16.30
C LEU A 197 -8.28 -1.87 15.94
N GLY A 198 -9.09 -0.97 15.35
CA GLY A 198 -8.65 0.35 14.89
C GLY A 198 -8.13 0.39 13.44
N GLY A 199 -7.81 1.59 12.96
CA GLY A 199 -7.52 1.86 11.55
C GLY A 199 -6.19 1.32 11.02
N GLU A 200 -5.20 1.08 11.89
CA GLU A 200 -3.90 0.48 11.53
C GLU A 200 -3.81 -1.00 11.94
N ASN A 201 -4.89 -1.76 11.73
CA ASN A 201 -4.88 -3.18 12.04
C ASN A 201 -4.07 -3.98 11.00
N SER A 202 -3.41 -5.03 11.50
CA SER A 202 -2.68 -6.01 10.69
C SER A 202 -3.56 -7.21 10.34
N ALA A 203 -4.88 -7.10 10.46
CA ALA A 203 -5.83 -8.17 10.17
C ALA A 203 -6.36 -8.15 8.72
N ASP A 204 -6.08 -7.07 7.97
CA ASP A 204 -6.54 -6.91 6.58
C ASP A 204 -5.79 -7.85 5.61
N GLY A 205 -6.38 -9.02 5.34
CA GLY A 205 -5.86 -10.00 4.38
C GLY A 205 -5.88 -9.53 2.92
N THR A 206 -6.56 -8.42 2.59
CA THR A 206 -6.55 -7.81 1.25
C THR A 206 -5.18 -7.24 0.90
N ARG A 207 -4.51 -6.61 1.89
CA ARG A 207 -3.16 -6.09 1.72
C ARG A 207 -2.19 -7.21 1.38
N ASP A 208 -2.37 -8.38 1.98
CA ASP A 208 -1.52 -9.54 1.76
C ASP A 208 -1.76 -10.20 0.41
N MET A 209 -3.00 -10.25 -0.06
CA MET A 209 -3.30 -10.74 -1.41
C MET A 209 -2.70 -9.81 -2.47
N THR A 210 -2.71 -8.51 -2.23
CA THR A 210 -2.03 -7.51 -3.09
C THR A 210 -0.51 -7.67 -3.00
N ALA A 211 0.03 -7.97 -1.83
CA ALA A 211 1.45 -8.27 -1.64
C ALA A 211 1.85 -9.59 -2.34
N MET A 212 0.98 -10.59 -2.34
CA MET A 212 1.18 -11.87 -3.02
C MET A 212 1.14 -11.72 -4.54
N SER A 213 0.20 -10.95 -5.09
CA SER A 213 0.18 -10.64 -6.53
C SER A 213 1.40 -9.82 -6.94
N THR A 214 1.83 -8.90 -6.08
CA THR A 214 3.04 -8.10 -6.30
C THR A 214 4.28 -8.98 -6.23
N MET A 215 4.36 -9.96 -5.31
CA MET A 215 5.44 -10.96 -5.24
C MET A 215 5.48 -11.88 -6.47
N GLY A 216 4.33 -12.34 -6.95
CA GLY A 216 4.25 -13.19 -8.15
C GLY A 216 4.66 -12.46 -9.43
N ALA A 217 4.41 -11.14 -9.50
CA ALA A 217 4.88 -10.28 -10.59
C ALA A 217 6.33 -9.78 -10.39
N MET A 218 6.84 -9.78 -9.16
CA MET A 218 8.19 -9.33 -8.77
C MET A 218 9.17 -10.49 -8.54
N GLY A 219 8.95 -11.65 -9.16
CA GLY A 219 9.94 -12.73 -9.27
C GLY A 219 11.22 -12.32 -10.04
N GLN A 220 11.31 -11.07 -10.47
CA GLN A 220 12.47 -10.40 -11.03
C GLN A 220 12.61 -9.04 -10.32
N GLN A 221 13.67 -8.86 -9.54
CA GLN A 221 14.07 -7.64 -8.81
C GLN A 221 13.42 -7.42 -7.42
N PRO A 222 13.88 -8.14 -6.38
CA PRO A 222 13.77 -7.67 -5.01
C PRO A 222 14.59 -6.38 -4.88
N GLY A 223 13.93 -5.28 -4.50
CA GLY A 223 14.54 -4.07 -3.96
C GLY A 223 15.82 -3.61 -4.67
N GLN A 224 15.69 -2.93 -5.81
CA GLN A 224 16.78 -2.10 -6.31
C GLN A 224 17.29 -1.24 -5.14
N PRO A 225 18.59 -1.33 -4.82
CA PRO A 225 19.21 -0.52 -3.78
C PRO A 225 18.77 0.93 -3.95
N GLN A 226 18.25 1.53 -2.87
CA GLN A 226 18.12 2.98 -2.83
C GLN A 226 19.53 3.56 -2.81
N ASP A 227 20.10 3.73 -3.99
CA ASP A 227 21.37 4.41 -4.19
C ASP A 227 21.14 5.89 -3.86
N PHE A 228 21.40 6.24 -2.61
CA PHE A 228 21.21 7.60 -2.11
C PHE A 228 22.04 8.60 -2.91
N ASN A 229 23.19 8.22 -3.48
CA ASN A 229 23.96 9.12 -4.32
C ASN A 229 23.21 9.43 -5.62
N LYS A 230 22.70 8.41 -6.31
CA LYS A 230 21.83 8.62 -7.48
C LYS A 230 20.58 9.43 -7.15
N GLN A 231 19.96 9.18 -6.00
CA GLN A 231 18.80 9.96 -5.55
C GLN A 231 19.15 11.42 -5.25
N PHE A 232 20.32 11.69 -4.66
CA PHE A 232 20.80 13.05 -4.43
C PHE A 232 21.07 13.78 -5.74
N LEU A 233 21.71 13.13 -6.71
CA LEU A 233 21.93 13.69 -8.05
C LEU A 233 20.61 13.94 -8.78
N SER A 234 19.68 12.98 -8.75
CA SER A 234 18.34 13.15 -9.31
C SER A 234 17.55 14.29 -8.64
N MET A 235 17.68 14.43 -7.31
CA MET A 235 17.05 15.53 -6.57
C MET A 235 17.68 16.89 -6.91
N LYS A 236 19.00 16.93 -7.10
CA LYS A 236 19.72 18.12 -7.55
C LYS A 236 19.25 18.52 -8.96
N ASP A 237 19.14 17.58 -9.89
CA ASP A 237 18.65 17.85 -11.25
C ASP A 237 17.20 18.37 -11.19
N SER A 238 16.36 17.74 -10.37
CA SER A 238 14.98 18.21 -10.13
C SER A 238 14.95 19.63 -9.58
N LEU A 239 15.74 19.93 -8.54
CA LEU A 239 15.85 21.27 -7.96
C LEU A 239 16.40 22.29 -8.96
N SER A 240 17.30 21.89 -9.86
CA SER A 240 17.87 22.77 -10.88
C SER A 240 16.79 23.28 -11.84
N ILE A 241 15.82 22.44 -12.19
CA ILE A 241 14.71 22.75 -13.10
C ILE A 241 13.60 23.56 -12.42
N VAL A 242 13.43 23.45 -11.10
CA VAL A 242 12.37 24.17 -10.37
C VAL A 242 12.57 25.68 -10.48
N TYR A 243 11.54 26.34 -11.00
CA TYR A 243 11.39 27.78 -11.04
C TYR A 243 10.68 28.28 -9.78
N HIS A 244 11.06 29.47 -9.33
CA HIS A 244 10.43 30.12 -8.19
C HIS A 244 9.24 30.95 -8.67
N GLU A 245 8.07 30.69 -8.11
CA GLU A 245 6.87 31.49 -8.34
C GLU A 245 6.35 32.01 -6.99
N TRP A 246 6.29 33.33 -6.82
CA TRP A 246 5.93 33.95 -5.54
C TRP A 246 4.41 34.04 -5.36
N ASP A 247 3.80 33.10 -4.65
CA ASP A 247 2.34 33.09 -4.43
C ASP A 247 1.86 34.22 -3.50
N LEU A 248 2.77 34.78 -2.69
CA LEU A 248 2.47 35.91 -1.81
C LEU A 248 2.43 37.25 -2.58
N GLU A 249 2.63 37.27 -3.90
CA GLU A 249 2.48 38.49 -4.68
C GLU A 249 1.02 38.96 -4.68
N ASN A 250 0.80 40.25 -4.41
CA ASN A 250 -0.53 40.89 -4.37
C ASN A 250 -1.51 40.23 -3.38
N ILE A 251 -1.02 39.58 -2.32
CA ILE A 251 -1.86 38.90 -1.33
C ILE A 251 -2.81 39.88 -0.62
N GLU A 252 -2.39 41.12 -0.40
CA GLU A 252 -3.17 42.19 0.20
C GLU A 252 -4.44 42.46 -0.61
N GLN A 253 -4.29 42.56 -1.94
CA GLN A 253 -5.41 42.76 -2.86
C GLN A 253 -6.33 41.53 -2.90
N ARG A 254 -5.75 40.32 -2.95
CA ARG A 254 -6.52 39.05 -2.92
C ARG A 254 -7.36 38.94 -1.65
N VAL A 255 -6.81 39.34 -0.50
CA VAL A 255 -7.51 39.32 0.79
C VAL A 255 -8.61 40.39 0.85
N LEU A 256 -8.33 41.61 0.42
CA LEU A 256 -9.33 42.70 0.39
C LEU A 256 -10.52 42.37 -0.53
N VAL A 257 -10.27 41.70 -1.65
CA VAL A 257 -11.32 41.16 -2.54
C VAL A 257 -12.10 40.05 -1.86
N LYS A 258 -11.44 39.10 -1.19
CA LYS A 258 -12.11 37.98 -0.51
C LYS A 258 -13.09 38.44 0.56
N TYR A 259 -12.76 39.50 1.29
CA TYR A 259 -13.60 40.08 2.33
C TYR A 259 -14.47 41.26 1.87
N GLY A 260 -14.58 41.49 0.56
CA GLY A 260 -15.50 42.49 -0.01
C GLY A 260 -15.14 43.95 0.27
N LYS A 261 -13.91 44.24 0.71
CA LYS A 261 -13.42 45.61 0.94
C LYS A 261 -12.92 46.28 -0.35
N GLN A 262 -12.70 45.53 -1.42
CA GLN A 262 -12.36 46.02 -2.77
C GLN A 262 -13.09 45.19 -3.84
N ALA A 263 -13.51 45.85 -4.93
CA ALA A 263 -14.08 45.17 -6.09
C ALA A 263 -12.99 44.36 -6.84
N ARG A 264 -13.36 43.24 -7.47
CA ARG A 264 -12.46 42.44 -8.31
C ARG A 264 -11.98 43.27 -9.50
N LEU A 265 -10.79 43.85 -9.41
CA LEU A 265 -10.10 44.42 -10.56
C LEU A 265 -9.58 43.25 -11.41
N PHE A 266 -10.26 42.95 -12.52
CA PHE A 266 -9.78 42.00 -13.53
C PHE A 266 -8.52 42.58 -14.19
N LYS A 267 -7.34 42.28 -13.64
CA LYS A 267 -6.08 42.60 -14.32
C LYS A 267 -5.70 41.41 -15.20
N SER A 268 -6.13 41.47 -16.46
CA SER A 268 -5.56 40.66 -17.54
C SER A 268 -4.11 41.09 -17.74
N SER A 269 -3.16 40.26 -17.32
CA SER A 269 -1.79 40.36 -17.82
C SER A 269 -1.17 38.97 -17.90
N ARG A 270 -1.53 38.24 -18.98
CA ARG A 270 -0.61 37.31 -19.62
C ARG A 270 0.24 38.13 -20.58
N LYS A 271 1.54 38.25 -20.29
CA LYS A 271 2.62 38.30 -21.27
C LYS A 271 3.82 37.61 -20.67
#